data_AF-A0A4U0NPP7-F1
#
_entry.id   AF-A0A4U0NPP7-F1
#
_cell.length_a   1.000
_cell.length_b   1.000
_cell.length_c   1.000
_cell.angle_alpha   90.00
_cell.angle_beta   90.00
_cell.angle_gamma   90.00
#
_symmetry.space_group_name_H-M   'P 1'
#
loop_
_entity.id
_entity.type
_entity.pdbx_description
1 polymer ?
#
loop_
_entity_poly.entity_id
_entity_poly.type
_entity_poly.pdbx_seq_one_letter_code
_entity_poly.pdbx_strand_id
1 'polypeptide(L)'
;MASITTLSWQIAKHMLDGGRARVYLNAAIWEPGVKLLVNRTGKWETHTRDFEHASPENIEVAQLVVENPGRTPITVYNPALIISGSGRRNHAISPRMFKASLFGHETPATETLVRIDPYDRVTFLLDYWSVLPALLEGARKSKIRLRGGVCVAGRKRPRKSSRYLAWIIPRGSWTANKGVTEISPYTVMWRELYRATVSGREYDELNTYQLGVVLREAFQEFDSCPAREDFEAALERAEERHEIDCGALTVATLVMYESLKRDSNHLSKWPRSPKRESGQYQSVIKEGN
;
A
#
# COMPACT_ATOMS: atom_id res chain seq x y z
N MET A 1 53.17 -18.09 3.05
CA MET A 1 51.87 -17.99 3.75
C MET A 1 51.32 -16.56 3.84
N ALA A 2 52.14 -15.51 3.90
CA ALA A 2 51.68 -14.11 3.97
C ALA A 2 50.97 -13.56 2.70
N SER A 3 51.20 -14.14 1.52
CA SER A 3 50.59 -13.71 0.26
C SER A 3 49.13 -14.16 0.08
N ILE A 4 48.77 -15.31 0.65
CA ILE A 4 47.40 -15.86 0.57
C ILE A 4 46.48 -15.07 1.51
N THR A 5 46.97 -14.67 2.68
CA THR A 5 46.21 -13.86 3.64
C THR A 5 45.98 -12.44 3.15
N THR A 6 46.98 -11.80 2.51
CA THR A 6 46.81 -10.47 1.91
C THR A 6 45.89 -10.47 0.69
N LEU A 7 45.97 -11.48 -0.19
CA LEU A 7 45.06 -11.62 -1.31
C LEU A 7 43.62 -11.87 -0.82
N SER A 8 43.43 -12.75 0.16
CA SER A 8 42.12 -13.00 0.78
C SER A 8 41.56 -11.74 1.43
N TRP A 9 42.41 -10.95 2.09
CA TRP A 9 42.05 -9.66 2.67
C TRP A 9 41.68 -8.62 1.60
N GLN A 10 42.42 -8.52 0.49
CA GLN A 10 42.11 -7.61 -0.61
C GLN A 10 40.79 -7.98 -1.31
N ILE A 11 40.53 -9.28 -1.52
CA ILE A 11 39.25 -9.76 -2.05
C ILE A 11 38.12 -9.45 -1.08
N ALA A 12 38.30 -9.75 0.21
CA ALA A 12 37.31 -9.44 1.25
C ALA A 12 37.04 -7.93 1.33
N LYS A 13 38.09 -7.11 1.31
CA LYS A 13 38.02 -5.65 1.31
C LYS A 13 37.30 -5.12 0.07
N HIS A 14 37.62 -5.61 -1.13
CA HIS A 14 36.92 -5.21 -2.36
C HIS A 14 35.43 -5.62 -2.33
N MET A 15 35.11 -6.78 -1.74
CA MET A 15 33.72 -7.18 -1.50
C MET A 15 33.05 -6.35 -0.39
N LEU A 16 33.84 -5.79 0.55
CA LEU A 16 33.42 -4.90 1.65
C LEU A 16 33.19 -3.45 1.21
N ASP A 17 34.02 -2.93 0.32
CA ASP A 17 34.01 -1.54 -0.12
C ASP A 17 33.06 -1.30 -1.30
N GLY A 18 32.74 -2.32 -2.11
CA GLY A 18 31.85 -2.17 -3.27
C GLY A 18 30.36 -1.94 -2.92
N GLY A 19 29.61 -1.38 -3.87
CA GLY A 19 28.17 -1.12 -3.75
C GLY A 19 27.36 -2.34 -3.29
N ARG A 20 26.67 -2.19 -2.17
CA ARG A 20 25.91 -3.25 -1.49
C ARG A 20 24.46 -2.81 -1.40
N ALA A 21 23.53 -3.70 -1.69
CA ALA A 21 22.11 -3.41 -1.48
C ALA A 21 21.54 -4.42 -0.47
N ARG A 22 20.96 -3.91 0.61
CA ARG A 22 20.09 -4.67 1.50
C ARG A 22 18.65 -4.31 1.17
N VAL A 23 17.78 -5.31 1.15
CA VAL A 23 16.37 -5.15 0.77
C VAL A 23 15.52 -5.66 1.91
N TYR A 24 14.51 -4.90 2.31
CA TYR A 24 13.55 -5.25 3.35
C TYR A 24 12.15 -5.11 2.78
N LEU A 25 11.23 -5.95 3.26
CA LEU A 25 9.82 -5.91 2.88
C LEU A 25 8.99 -5.90 4.15
N ASN A 26 8.31 -4.79 4.42
CA ASN A 26 7.54 -4.52 5.63
C ASN A 26 6.07 -4.31 5.29
N ALA A 27 5.17 -4.86 6.10
CA ALA A 27 3.75 -4.58 5.95
C ALA A 27 3.49 -3.19 6.53
N ALA A 28 2.66 -2.41 5.85
CA ALA A 28 2.36 -1.05 6.27
C ALA A 28 0.88 -0.73 6.04
N ILE A 29 0.37 0.15 6.88
CA ILE A 29 -0.97 0.73 6.76
C ILE A 29 -0.76 2.21 6.47
N TRP A 30 -1.31 2.66 5.36
CA TRP A 30 -1.21 4.03 4.92
C TRP A 30 -2.58 4.69 4.97
N GLU A 31 -2.66 5.82 5.66
CA GLU A 31 -3.79 6.73 5.65
C GLU A 31 -3.38 7.97 4.86
N PRO A 32 -3.84 8.09 3.60
CA PRO A 32 -3.43 9.18 2.72
C PRO A 32 -3.61 10.56 3.37
N GLY A 33 -2.56 11.38 3.36
CA GLY A 33 -2.56 12.70 4.00
C GLY A 33 -2.46 12.71 5.54
N VAL A 34 -2.57 11.56 6.21
CA VAL A 34 -2.66 11.49 7.69
C VAL A 34 -1.46 10.82 8.33
N LYS A 35 -1.20 9.53 8.04
CA LYS A 35 -0.09 8.77 8.64
C LYS A 35 0.31 7.54 7.83
N LEU A 36 1.58 7.15 7.96
CA LEU A 36 2.09 5.84 7.52
C LEU A 36 2.56 5.05 8.74
N LEU A 37 1.92 3.91 8.97
CA LEU A 37 2.28 2.97 10.04
C LEU A 37 2.99 1.77 9.42
N VAL A 38 4.09 1.31 10.02
CA VAL A 38 4.97 0.28 9.43
C VAL A 38 5.31 -0.81 10.43
N ASN A 39 5.04 -2.07 10.07
CA ASN A 39 5.53 -3.24 10.79
C ASN A 39 6.95 -3.58 10.32
N ARG A 40 7.96 -3.08 11.06
CA ARG A 40 9.39 -3.29 10.79
C ARG A 40 9.91 -4.70 11.12
N THR A 41 9.06 -5.63 11.57
CA THR A 41 9.48 -7.02 11.85
C THR A 41 9.78 -7.81 10.56
N GLY A 42 9.39 -7.30 9.40
CA GLY A 42 9.49 -7.98 8.11
C GLY A 42 8.46 -9.10 7.93
N LYS A 43 7.53 -9.27 8.87
CA LYS A 43 6.38 -10.17 8.73
C LYS A 43 5.27 -9.49 7.94
N TRP A 44 4.50 -10.29 7.21
CA TRP A 44 3.30 -9.83 6.51
C TRP A 44 2.17 -9.52 7.50
N GLU A 45 1.92 -10.43 8.44
CA GLU A 45 0.86 -10.25 9.43
C GLU A 45 1.17 -9.06 10.34
N THR A 46 0.17 -8.20 10.51
CA THR A 46 0.15 -7.07 11.42
C THR A 46 -0.80 -7.38 12.59
N HIS A 47 -0.45 -7.00 13.82
CA HIS A 47 -1.42 -7.09 14.92
C HIS A 47 -2.15 -5.76 15.06
N THR A 48 -3.44 -5.77 15.38
CA THR A 48 -4.22 -4.53 15.59
C THR A 48 -3.60 -3.61 16.65
N ARG A 49 -2.91 -4.19 17.65
CA ARG A 49 -2.15 -3.44 18.66
C ARG A 49 -0.90 -2.74 18.11
N ASP A 50 -0.32 -3.25 17.03
CA ASP A 50 0.83 -2.60 16.37
C ASP A 50 0.39 -1.35 15.59
N PHE A 51 -0.91 -1.20 15.35
CA PHE A 51 -1.54 -0.17 14.52
C PHE A 51 -2.77 0.43 15.23
N GLU A 52 -2.68 0.66 16.54
CA GLU A 52 -3.80 1.21 17.32
C GLU A 52 -4.43 2.41 16.58
N HIS A 53 -5.74 2.29 16.31
CA HIS A 53 -6.55 3.29 15.59
C HIS A 53 -6.19 3.48 14.10
N ALA A 54 -6.02 2.41 13.33
CA ALA A 54 -6.10 2.51 11.88
C ALA A 54 -7.49 2.99 11.47
N SER A 55 -7.57 4.16 10.82
CA SER A 55 -8.82 4.73 10.33
C SER A 55 -9.46 3.82 9.28
N PRO A 56 -10.81 3.79 9.11
CA PRO A 56 -11.44 3.16 7.96
C PRO A 56 -10.92 3.66 6.59
N GLU A 57 -10.28 4.84 6.53
CA GLU A 57 -9.60 5.43 5.36
C GLU A 57 -8.20 4.86 5.10
N ASN A 58 -7.94 3.63 5.53
CA ASN A 58 -6.62 3.03 5.38
C ASN A 58 -6.46 2.17 4.11
N ILE A 59 -5.22 2.13 3.63
CA ILE A 59 -4.75 1.32 2.53
C ILE A 59 -3.60 0.46 3.04
N GLU A 60 -3.76 -0.86 2.93
CA GLU A 60 -2.67 -1.78 3.21
C GLU A 60 -1.67 -1.76 2.05
N VAL A 61 -0.41 -1.47 2.36
CA VAL A 61 0.67 -1.35 1.38
C VAL A 61 1.87 -2.18 1.81
N ALA A 62 2.74 -2.49 0.85
CA ALA A 62 4.02 -3.11 1.13
C ALA A 62 5.11 -2.05 1.06
N GLN A 63 5.80 -1.81 2.18
CA GLN A 63 6.98 -0.94 2.21
C GLN A 63 8.22 -1.75 1.81
N LEU A 64 8.77 -1.44 0.64
CA LEU A 64 10.04 -1.97 0.16
C LEU A 64 11.16 -0.98 0.48
N VAL A 65 12.05 -1.35 1.40
CA VAL A 65 13.20 -0.50 1.77
C VAL A 65 14.46 -1.07 1.13
N VAL A 66 15.25 -0.21 0.51
CA VAL A 66 16.55 -0.56 -0.05
C VAL A 66 17.62 0.32 0.55
N GLU A 67 18.57 -0.30 1.25
CA GLU A 67 19.68 0.39 1.91
C GLU A 67 20.98 0.10 1.18
N ASN A 68 21.83 1.12 1.09
CA ASN A 68 23.21 0.99 0.66
C ASN A 68 24.18 1.06 1.85
N PRO A 69 24.47 -0.05 2.55
CA PRO A 69 25.46 -0.05 3.63
C PRO A 69 26.91 0.06 3.13
N GLY A 70 27.13 0.16 1.82
CA GLY A 70 28.46 0.25 1.21
C GLY A 70 28.99 1.67 1.18
N ARG A 71 30.27 1.80 0.82
CA ARG A 71 30.97 3.09 0.68
C ARG A 71 30.86 3.71 -0.72
N THR A 72 30.31 2.95 -1.67
CA THR A 72 30.13 3.39 -3.04
C THR A 72 28.63 3.55 -3.32
N PRO A 73 28.21 4.63 -4.00
CA PRO A 73 26.83 4.80 -4.42
C PRO A 73 26.37 3.65 -5.33
N ILE A 74 25.09 3.33 -5.28
CA ILE A 74 24.46 2.31 -6.13
C ILE A 74 23.29 2.90 -6.87
N THR A 75 23.02 2.40 -8.08
CA THR A 75 21.76 2.67 -8.78
C THR A 75 20.90 1.43 -8.71
N VAL A 76 19.70 1.58 -8.15
CA VAL A 76 18.69 0.53 -8.08
C VAL A 76 17.61 0.82 -9.11
N TYR A 77 17.03 -0.24 -9.67
CA TYR A 77 15.93 -0.10 -10.60
C TYR A 77 14.95 -1.26 -10.50
N ASN A 78 13.74 -1.07 -11.03
CA ASN A 78 12.67 -2.06 -11.05
C ASN A 78 12.31 -2.59 -9.65
N PRO A 79 11.78 -1.73 -8.75
CA PRO A 79 11.25 -2.15 -7.47
C PRO A 79 10.08 -3.12 -7.67
N ALA A 80 10.21 -4.33 -7.14
CA ALA A 80 9.29 -5.41 -7.48
C ALA A 80 9.02 -6.37 -6.30
N LEU A 81 7.88 -7.04 -6.39
CA LEU A 81 7.53 -8.19 -5.60
C LEU A 81 7.88 -9.47 -6.37
N ILE A 82 8.69 -10.31 -5.74
CA ILE A 82 9.14 -11.58 -6.29
C ILE A 82 8.26 -12.68 -5.71
N ILE A 83 7.45 -13.28 -6.59
CA ILE A 83 6.41 -14.24 -6.21
C ILE A 83 6.88 -15.66 -6.51
N SER A 84 6.53 -16.58 -5.62
CA SER A 84 6.72 -18.02 -5.80
C SER A 84 5.52 -18.79 -5.24
N GLY A 85 5.23 -19.95 -5.80
CA GLY A 85 4.09 -20.79 -5.35
C GLY A 85 2.77 -20.53 -6.07
N SER A 86 2.68 -19.51 -6.93
CA SER A 86 1.49 -19.18 -7.74
C SER A 86 1.28 -20.06 -8.99
N GLY A 87 1.93 -21.24 -9.07
CA GLY A 87 1.84 -22.14 -10.22
C GLY A 87 2.60 -21.70 -11.49
N ARG A 88 2.94 -20.42 -11.62
CA ARG A 88 3.83 -19.88 -12.66
C ARG A 88 5.29 -19.87 -12.18
N ARG A 89 6.25 -19.98 -13.10
CA ARG A 89 7.69 -19.88 -12.77
C ARG A 89 7.94 -18.52 -12.09
N ASN A 90 8.79 -18.51 -11.06
CA ASN A 90 9.11 -17.32 -10.24
C ASN A 90 9.18 -16.05 -11.09
N HIS A 91 8.18 -15.19 -10.98
CA HIS A 91 8.12 -13.94 -11.72
C HIS A 91 8.20 -12.76 -10.74
N ALA A 92 8.78 -11.69 -11.22
CA ALA A 92 8.77 -10.41 -10.54
C ALA A 92 7.62 -9.59 -11.12
N ILE A 93 6.85 -8.97 -10.26
CA ILE A 93 5.83 -7.98 -10.64
C ILE A 93 6.19 -6.70 -9.93
N SER A 94 6.17 -5.58 -10.64
CA SER A 94 6.21 -4.25 -10.03
C SER A 94 4.76 -3.80 -9.88
N PRO A 95 4.15 -3.88 -8.68
CA PRO A 95 2.83 -3.32 -8.47
C PRO A 95 2.89 -1.80 -8.64
N ARG A 96 1.72 -1.17 -8.63
CA ARG A 96 1.65 0.29 -8.57
C ARG A 96 2.38 0.80 -7.33
N MET A 97 3.10 1.91 -7.51
CA MET A 97 3.76 2.60 -6.42
C MET A 97 2.94 3.81 -5.99
N PHE A 98 2.91 4.08 -4.69
CA PHE A 98 2.26 5.26 -4.12
C PHE A 98 3.30 6.31 -3.71
N LYS A 99 2.97 7.58 -3.96
CA LYS A 99 3.69 8.74 -3.45
C LYS A 99 3.16 9.05 -2.05
N ALA A 100 4.04 9.38 -1.12
CA ALA A 100 3.65 9.95 0.17
C ALA A 100 4.57 11.13 0.48
N SER A 101 4.02 12.34 0.57
CA SER A 101 4.76 13.59 0.62
C SER A 101 4.95 14.13 2.04
N LEU A 102 4.29 13.53 3.04
CA LEU A 102 4.13 14.13 4.37
C LEU A 102 4.80 13.40 5.53
N PHE A 103 5.55 12.31 5.30
CA PHE A 103 6.03 11.46 6.41
C PHE A 103 7.56 11.41 6.56
N GLY A 104 8.13 12.50 7.10
CA GLY A 104 9.50 12.57 7.63
C GLY A 104 10.62 12.42 6.58
N HIS A 105 11.85 12.16 7.04
CA HIS A 105 13.05 11.97 6.20
C HIS A 105 13.03 10.69 5.31
N GLU A 106 11.91 9.98 5.23
CA GLU A 106 11.76 8.71 4.49
C GLU A 106 10.67 8.82 3.40
N THR A 107 10.59 9.94 2.68
CA THR A 107 9.65 10.14 1.57
C THR A 107 9.76 8.98 0.57
N PRO A 108 8.70 8.19 0.35
CA PRO A 108 8.74 7.09 -0.60
C PRO A 108 8.98 7.59 -2.03
N ALA A 109 9.93 6.97 -2.71
CA ALA A 109 10.20 7.23 -4.12
C ALA A 109 9.13 6.58 -5.00
N THR A 110 8.72 7.30 -6.04
CA THR A 110 7.89 6.77 -7.14
C THR A 110 8.71 6.47 -8.39
N GLU A 111 9.96 6.95 -8.43
CA GLU A 111 10.88 6.69 -9.53
C GLU A 111 11.25 5.21 -9.57
N THR A 112 11.20 4.59 -10.76
CA THR A 112 11.57 3.19 -10.93
C THR A 112 13.08 2.97 -11.01
N LEU A 113 13.87 4.05 -11.08
CA LEU A 113 15.32 4.06 -11.14
C LEU A 113 15.84 5.14 -10.20
N VAL A 114 16.56 4.75 -9.16
CA VAL A 114 17.01 5.66 -8.09
C VAL A 114 18.47 5.42 -7.80
N ARG A 115 19.24 6.50 -7.65
CA ARG A 115 20.60 6.46 -7.10
C ARG A 115 20.53 6.56 -5.57
N ILE A 116 21.20 5.65 -4.88
CA ILE A 116 21.31 5.63 -3.42
C ILE A 116 22.76 5.88 -3.06
N ASP A 117 22.99 6.94 -2.30
CA ASP A 117 24.33 7.30 -1.83
C ASP A 117 24.83 6.35 -0.73
N PRO A 118 26.13 6.39 -0.40
CA PRO A 118 26.69 5.57 0.67
C PRO A 118 25.97 5.79 2.01
N TYR A 119 25.64 4.68 2.69
CA TYR A 119 24.91 4.64 3.97
C TYR A 119 23.49 5.19 3.94
N ASP A 120 22.98 5.50 2.76
CA ASP A 120 21.63 6.01 2.57
C ASP A 120 20.65 4.87 2.20
N ARG A 121 19.37 5.20 2.13
CA ARG A 121 18.30 4.29 1.76
C ARG A 121 17.19 4.98 0.98
N VAL A 122 16.47 4.17 0.21
CA VAL A 122 15.23 4.58 -0.45
C VAL A 122 14.10 3.65 -0.04
N THR A 123 12.90 4.19 0.07
CA THR A 123 11.68 3.46 0.39
C THR A 123 10.72 3.54 -0.79
N PHE A 124 10.04 2.44 -1.10
CA PHE A 124 8.93 2.40 -2.05
C PHE A 124 7.68 1.88 -1.35
N LEU A 125 6.52 2.48 -1.60
CA LEU A 125 5.23 1.95 -1.15
C LEU A 125 4.54 1.26 -2.32
N LEU A 126 4.32 -0.04 -2.22
CA LEU A 126 3.77 -0.87 -3.28
C LEU A 126 2.33 -1.29 -2.94
N ASP A 127 1.40 -1.09 -3.88
CA ASP A 127 0.04 -1.62 -3.80
C ASP A 127 0.02 -3.11 -4.15
N TYR A 128 0.46 -3.93 -3.21
CA TYR A 128 0.55 -5.36 -3.43
C TYR A 128 -0.84 -6.01 -3.57
N TRP A 129 -1.89 -5.42 -2.99
CA TRP A 129 -3.27 -5.91 -3.12
C TRP A 129 -3.85 -5.75 -4.53
N SER A 130 -3.34 -4.83 -5.35
CA SER A 130 -3.75 -4.73 -6.77
C SER A 130 -3.43 -5.99 -7.60
N VAL A 131 -2.44 -6.78 -7.18
CA VAL A 131 -1.99 -7.97 -7.93
C VAL A 131 -2.25 -9.28 -7.20
N LEU A 132 -2.40 -9.24 -5.88
CA LEU A 132 -2.53 -10.43 -5.05
C LEU A 132 -3.76 -11.31 -5.34
N PRO A 133 -5.00 -10.77 -5.48
CA PRO A 133 -6.18 -11.60 -5.68
C PRO A 133 -6.04 -12.56 -6.87
N ALA A 134 -5.67 -12.04 -8.03
CA ALA A 134 -5.44 -12.83 -9.24
C ALA A 134 -4.32 -13.90 -9.04
N LEU A 135 -3.29 -13.58 -8.26
CA LEU A 135 -2.20 -14.51 -7.95
C LEU A 135 -2.61 -15.61 -6.98
N LEU A 136 -3.47 -15.31 -6.01
CA LEU A 136 -4.00 -16.25 -5.03
C LEU A 136 -5.03 -17.20 -5.67
N GLU A 137 -5.85 -16.70 -6.60
CA GLU A 137 -6.78 -17.52 -7.40
C GLU A 137 -6.05 -18.52 -8.28
N GLY A 138 -4.97 -18.08 -8.96
CA GLY A 138 -4.14 -18.94 -9.81
C GLY A 138 -3.15 -19.84 -9.06
N ALA A 139 -3.08 -19.74 -7.72
CA ALA A 139 -2.09 -20.48 -6.94
C ALA A 139 -2.40 -21.98 -6.89
N ARG A 140 -1.47 -22.80 -7.39
CA ARG A 140 -1.54 -24.28 -7.26
C ARG A 140 -1.48 -24.75 -5.81
N LYS A 141 -0.93 -23.93 -4.91
CA LYS A 141 -0.77 -24.24 -3.48
C LYS A 141 -1.76 -23.41 -2.67
N SER A 142 -2.05 -23.84 -1.44
CA SER A 142 -2.87 -23.10 -0.47
C SER A 142 -2.22 -21.79 0.03
N LYS A 143 -1.03 -21.43 -0.48
CA LYS A 143 -0.30 -20.21 -0.11
C LYS A 143 0.68 -19.80 -1.19
N ILE A 144 0.94 -18.51 -1.28
CA ILE A 144 2.03 -17.94 -2.06
C ILE A 144 3.13 -17.45 -1.13
N ARG A 145 4.35 -17.33 -1.66
CA ARG A 145 5.47 -16.71 -0.98
C ARG A 145 5.93 -15.47 -1.74
N LEU A 146 6.01 -14.36 -1.03
CA LEU A 146 6.33 -13.04 -1.55
C LEU A 146 7.62 -12.51 -0.93
N ARG A 147 8.47 -11.86 -1.73
CA ARG A 147 9.69 -11.19 -1.27
C ARG A 147 9.84 -9.87 -1.99
N GLY A 148 10.38 -8.87 -1.31
CA GLY A 148 10.80 -7.63 -1.94
C GLY A 148 12.02 -7.88 -2.82
N GLY A 149 12.15 -7.13 -3.92
CA GLY A 149 13.32 -7.22 -4.76
C GLY A 149 13.56 -5.98 -5.60
N VAL A 150 14.83 -5.75 -5.93
CA VAL A 150 15.28 -4.69 -6.84
C VAL A 150 16.42 -5.21 -7.70
N CYS A 151 16.55 -4.66 -8.89
CA CYS A 151 17.77 -4.80 -9.68
C CYS A 151 18.78 -3.73 -9.26
N VAL A 152 20.07 -4.05 -9.35
CA VAL A 152 21.18 -3.13 -9.06
C VAL A 152 22.01 -3.03 -10.32
N ALA A 153 22.34 -1.81 -10.75
CA ALA A 153 23.20 -1.59 -11.90
C ALA A 153 24.52 -2.38 -11.77
N GLY A 154 24.95 -3.01 -12.86
CA GLY A 154 26.13 -3.88 -12.88
C GLY A 154 25.95 -5.26 -12.22
N ARG A 155 24.75 -5.63 -11.72
CA ARG A 155 24.47 -6.97 -11.20
C ARG A 155 23.47 -7.74 -12.08
N LYS A 156 23.82 -8.99 -12.41
CA LYS A 156 23.00 -9.89 -13.24
C LYS A 156 21.71 -10.37 -12.57
N ARG A 157 21.70 -10.50 -11.24
CA ARG A 157 20.56 -11.06 -10.49
C ARG A 157 19.97 -10.00 -9.57
N PRO A 158 18.63 -9.91 -9.46
CA PRO A 158 17.99 -8.99 -8.53
C PRO A 158 18.37 -9.32 -7.10
N ARG A 159 18.60 -8.27 -6.31
CA ARG A 159 18.71 -8.35 -4.86
C ARG A 159 17.31 -8.49 -4.27
N LYS A 160 17.20 -9.32 -3.24
CA LYS A 160 15.91 -9.76 -2.70
C LYS A 160 15.95 -9.65 -1.18
N SER A 161 14.82 -9.37 -0.56
CA SER A 161 14.67 -9.44 0.90
C SER A 161 14.98 -10.84 1.42
N SER A 162 15.37 -10.97 2.69
CA SER A 162 15.78 -12.26 3.28
C SER A 162 14.75 -13.38 3.01
N ARG A 163 15.22 -14.60 2.75
CA ARG A 163 14.31 -15.77 2.61
C ARG A 163 13.59 -16.10 3.91
N TYR A 164 14.20 -15.80 5.05
CA TYR A 164 13.63 -16.03 6.38
C TYR A 164 12.49 -15.06 6.71
N LEU A 165 12.50 -13.88 6.10
CA LEU A 165 11.46 -12.86 6.21
C LEU A 165 10.58 -12.81 4.95
N ALA A 166 10.54 -13.92 4.20
CA ALA A 166 9.63 -14.00 3.07
C ALA A 166 8.21 -14.09 3.58
N TRP A 167 7.33 -13.24 3.06
CA TRP A 167 5.92 -13.27 3.41
C TRP A 167 5.29 -14.55 2.89
N ILE A 168 4.46 -15.16 3.72
CA ILE A 168 3.68 -16.34 3.38
C ILE A 168 2.22 -15.91 3.48
N ILE A 169 1.54 -15.85 2.35
CA ILE A 169 0.17 -15.35 2.27
C ILE A 169 -0.73 -16.53 1.91
N PRO A 170 -1.62 -16.96 2.82
CA PRO A 170 -2.61 -17.99 2.56
C PRO A 170 -3.56 -17.63 1.41
N ARG A 171 -4.08 -18.65 0.74
CA ARG A 171 -5.19 -18.50 -0.20
C ARG A 171 -6.43 -18.02 0.55
N GLY A 172 -7.15 -17.05 -0.01
CA GLY A 172 -8.33 -16.45 0.61
C GLY A 172 -8.02 -15.33 1.62
N SER A 173 -6.74 -14.99 1.83
CA SER A 173 -6.39 -13.81 2.60
C SER A 173 -6.82 -12.53 1.88
N TRP A 174 -7.46 -11.63 2.62
CA TRP A 174 -7.99 -10.34 2.14
C TRP A 174 -7.46 -9.14 2.94
N THR A 175 -6.77 -9.38 4.06
CA THR A 175 -6.07 -8.37 4.86
C THR A 175 -4.79 -8.96 5.48
N ALA A 176 -3.81 -8.10 5.72
CA ALA A 176 -2.64 -8.39 6.55
C ALA A 176 -2.94 -8.35 8.06
N ASN A 177 -4.04 -7.72 8.48
CA ASN A 177 -4.39 -7.54 9.88
C ASN A 177 -4.86 -8.86 10.50
N LYS A 178 -4.05 -9.40 11.40
CA LYS A 178 -4.31 -10.66 12.08
C LYS A 178 -5.46 -10.51 13.07
N GLY A 179 -6.42 -11.43 13.00
CA GLY A 179 -7.56 -11.48 13.91
C GLY A 179 -8.73 -10.58 13.50
N VAL A 180 -8.61 -9.86 12.39
CA VAL A 180 -9.73 -9.14 11.79
C VAL A 180 -10.56 -10.13 10.98
N THR A 181 -11.83 -10.24 11.32
CA THR A 181 -12.79 -11.13 10.64
C THR A 181 -13.63 -10.41 9.59
N GLU A 182 -13.74 -9.09 9.69
CA GLU A 182 -14.58 -8.26 8.83
C GLU A 182 -13.85 -6.99 8.37
N ILE A 183 -14.15 -6.51 7.15
CA ILE A 183 -13.71 -5.23 6.59
C ILE A 183 -14.91 -4.33 6.33
N SER A 184 -14.76 -3.04 6.61
CA SER A 184 -15.79 -2.07 6.26
C SER A 184 -15.97 -2.01 4.74
N PRO A 185 -17.21 -2.05 4.21
CA PRO A 185 -17.46 -1.80 2.80
C PRO A 185 -16.84 -0.48 2.32
N TYR A 186 -16.84 0.56 3.18
CA TYR A 186 -16.17 1.82 2.90
C TYR A 186 -14.67 1.63 2.60
N THR A 187 -13.95 0.85 3.42
CA THR A 187 -12.52 0.61 3.23
C THR A 187 -12.24 -0.11 1.91
N VAL A 188 -13.11 -1.05 1.51
CA VAL A 188 -13.00 -1.73 0.22
C VAL A 188 -13.17 -0.74 -0.93
N MET A 189 -14.25 0.06 -0.90
CA MET A 189 -14.54 1.08 -1.92
C MET A 189 -13.44 2.13 -2.01
N TRP A 190 -12.98 2.63 -0.85
CA TRP A 190 -11.91 3.61 -0.74
C TRP A 190 -10.61 3.12 -1.39
N ARG A 191 -10.21 1.87 -1.15
CA ARG A 191 -9.02 1.28 -1.76
C ARG A 191 -9.11 1.23 -3.29
N GLU A 192 -10.27 0.89 -3.85
CA GLU A 192 -10.44 0.86 -5.31
C GLU A 192 -10.53 2.25 -5.92
N LEU A 193 -11.22 3.18 -5.27
CA LEU A 193 -11.27 4.58 -5.70
C LEU A 193 -9.86 5.19 -5.74
N TYR A 194 -9.09 5.00 -4.67
CA TYR A 194 -7.72 5.48 -4.57
C TYR A 194 -6.85 4.93 -5.70
N ARG A 195 -7.01 3.65 -6.03
CA ARG A 195 -6.32 3.04 -7.17
C ARG A 195 -6.77 3.67 -8.50
N ALA A 196 -8.05 3.92 -8.71
CA ALA A 196 -8.51 4.52 -9.95
C ALA A 196 -7.88 5.90 -10.16
N THR A 197 -7.77 6.71 -9.11
CA THR A 197 -7.37 8.13 -9.20
C THR A 197 -5.87 8.35 -9.27
N VAL A 198 -5.04 7.56 -8.58
CA VAL A 198 -3.57 7.74 -8.53
C VAL A 198 -2.85 7.18 -9.79
N SER A 199 -3.60 6.68 -10.76
CA SER A 199 -3.05 6.13 -12.01
C SER A 199 -2.54 7.24 -12.95
N GLY A 200 -1.26 7.60 -12.86
CA GLY A 200 -0.54 8.26 -13.95
C GLY A 200 -0.63 9.79 -14.04
N ARG A 201 -1.11 10.47 -13.00
CA ARG A 201 -1.03 11.95 -12.89
C ARG A 201 -0.33 12.32 -11.59
N GLU A 202 0.39 13.44 -11.58
CA GLU A 202 0.83 14.09 -10.33
C GLU A 202 -0.41 14.58 -9.59
N TYR A 203 -1.09 13.68 -8.88
CA TYR A 203 -2.20 14.05 -8.02
C TYR A 203 -1.66 14.63 -6.72
N ASP A 204 -2.23 15.76 -6.34
CA ASP A 204 -2.07 16.33 -5.00
C ASP A 204 -2.71 15.39 -3.97
N GLU A 205 -2.00 15.11 -2.89
CA GLU A 205 -2.51 14.31 -1.77
C GLU A 205 -3.73 14.96 -1.13
N LEU A 206 -3.81 16.30 -1.19
CA LEU A 206 -4.95 17.08 -0.70
C LEU A 206 -6.24 16.72 -1.47
N ASN A 207 -6.17 16.68 -2.81
CA ASN A 207 -7.28 16.28 -3.67
C ASN A 207 -7.70 14.84 -3.40
N THR A 208 -6.76 13.98 -3.03
CA THR A 208 -7.07 12.58 -2.78
C THR A 208 -7.80 12.40 -1.45
N TYR A 209 -7.37 13.10 -0.39
CA TYR A 209 -8.10 13.11 0.88
C TYR A 209 -9.55 13.57 0.70
N GLN A 210 -9.76 14.63 -0.08
CA GLN A 210 -11.09 15.14 -0.41
C GLN A 210 -12.01 14.10 -1.09
N LEU A 211 -11.47 13.23 -1.96
CA LEU A 211 -12.24 12.12 -2.52
C LEU A 211 -12.70 11.12 -1.46
N GLY A 212 -11.89 10.91 -0.41
CA GLY A 212 -12.27 10.09 0.73
C GLY A 212 -13.45 10.67 1.50
N VAL A 213 -13.51 12.00 1.61
CA VAL A 213 -14.62 12.75 2.22
C VAL A 213 -15.89 12.61 1.38
N VAL A 214 -15.82 12.85 0.07
CA VAL A 214 -16.97 12.69 -0.86
C VAL A 214 -17.52 11.28 -0.79
N LEU A 215 -16.64 10.26 -0.88
CA LEU A 215 -17.04 8.86 -0.78
C LEU A 215 -17.70 8.57 0.56
N ARG A 216 -17.16 9.11 1.66
CA ARG A 216 -17.68 8.88 3.02
C ARG A 216 -19.07 9.47 3.18
N GLU A 217 -19.29 10.68 2.67
CA GLU A 217 -20.59 11.34 2.73
C GLU A 217 -21.65 10.57 1.94
N ALA A 218 -21.36 10.18 0.70
CA ALA A 218 -22.26 9.35 -0.09
C ALA A 218 -22.54 7.99 0.57
N PHE A 219 -21.51 7.37 1.16
CA PHE A 219 -21.62 6.10 1.87
C PHE A 219 -22.51 6.15 3.11
N GLN A 220 -22.56 7.30 3.79
CA GLN A 220 -23.38 7.53 4.98
C GLN A 220 -24.87 7.76 4.67
N GLU A 221 -25.27 7.98 3.42
CA GLU A 221 -26.70 8.16 3.06
C GLU A 221 -27.52 6.87 3.18
N PHE A 222 -26.87 5.71 3.28
CA PHE A 222 -27.51 4.41 3.21
C PHE A 222 -27.28 3.57 4.47
N ASP A 223 -28.30 2.85 4.92
CA ASP A 223 -28.21 1.88 6.03
C ASP A 223 -27.82 0.46 5.57
N SER A 224 -27.78 0.24 4.26
CA SER A 224 -27.45 -1.03 3.61
C SER A 224 -26.84 -0.78 2.24
N CYS A 225 -26.22 -1.80 1.64
CA CYS A 225 -25.62 -1.69 0.31
C CYS A 225 -26.69 -1.25 -0.73
N PRO A 226 -26.60 -0.03 -1.28
CA PRO A 226 -27.60 0.47 -2.22
C PRO A 226 -27.42 -0.13 -3.61
N ALA A 227 -28.42 0.06 -4.48
CA ALA A 227 -28.21 -0.16 -5.92
C ALA A 227 -27.12 0.78 -6.43
N ARG A 228 -26.40 0.36 -7.47
CA ARG A 228 -25.26 1.10 -7.99
C ARG A 228 -25.67 2.50 -8.46
N GLU A 229 -26.79 2.59 -9.15
CA GLU A 229 -27.32 3.84 -9.71
C GLU A 229 -27.68 4.84 -8.58
N ASP A 230 -28.24 4.35 -7.48
CA ASP A 230 -28.54 5.18 -6.29
C ASP A 230 -27.25 5.71 -5.64
N PHE A 231 -26.21 4.89 -5.60
CA PHE A 231 -24.91 5.28 -5.06
C PHE A 231 -24.17 6.29 -5.95
N GLU A 232 -24.24 6.11 -7.27
CA GLU A 232 -23.70 7.08 -8.24
C GLU A 232 -24.36 8.45 -8.06
N ALA A 233 -25.69 8.49 -7.94
CA ALA A 233 -26.40 9.73 -7.66
C ALA A 233 -26.03 10.36 -6.30
N ALA A 234 -25.74 9.55 -5.28
CA ALA A 234 -25.28 10.04 -3.98
C ALA A 234 -23.86 10.63 -4.05
N LEU A 235 -22.98 10.02 -4.85
CA LEU A 235 -21.65 10.54 -5.13
C LEU A 235 -21.72 11.89 -5.85
N GLU A 236 -22.53 12.00 -6.91
CA GLU A 236 -22.71 13.27 -7.65
C GLU A 236 -23.19 14.41 -6.73
N ARG A 237 -24.17 14.13 -5.85
CA ARG A 237 -24.62 15.12 -4.85
C ARG A 237 -23.54 15.49 -3.84
N ALA A 238 -22.65 14.56 -3.49
CA ALA A 238 -21.55 14.84 -2.57
C ALA A 238 -20.44 15.64 -3.29
N GLU A 239 -20.14 15.33 -4.55
CA GLU A 239 -19.23 16.08 -5.41
C GLU A 239 -19.67 17.55 -5.55
N GLU A 240 -20.95 17.79 -5.86
CA GLU A 240 -21.52 19.14 -5.95
C GLU A 240 -21.38 19.93 -4.64
N ARG A 241 -21.61 19.28 -3.49
CA ARG A 241 -21.51 19.92 -2.17
C ARG A 241 -20.08 20.32 -1.80
N HIS A 242 -19.09 19.54 -2.24
CA HIS A 242 -17.68 19.80 -1.96
C HIS A 242 -16.97 20.56 -3.09
N GLU A 243 -17.69 20.92 -4.15
CA GLU A 243 -17.15 21.59 -5.34
C GLU A 243 -16.01 20.79 -6.00
N ILE A 244 -16.12 19.46 -6.00
CA ILE A 244 -15.12 18.54 -6.57
C ILE A 244 -15.71 17.90 -7.82
N ASP A 245 -15.15 18.21 -8.99
CA ASP A 245 -15.43 17.48 -10.22
C ASP A 245 -14.45 16.30 -10.34
N CYS A 246 -14.93 15.09 -10.05
CA CYS A 246 -14.13 13.89 -10.26
C CYS A 246 -14.89 12.86 -11.10
N GLY A 247 -14.92 13.06 -12.42
CA GLY A 247 -15.38 12.01 -13.35
C GLY A 247 -14.71 10.62 -13.21
N ALA A 248 -13.63 10.49 -12.41
CA ALA A 248 -13.08 9.20 -12.02
C ALA A 248 -13.95 8.42 -11.02
N LEU A 249 -14.81 9.09 -10.24
CA LEU A 249 -15.72 8.47 -9.27
C LEU A 249 -16.72 7.54 -9.96
N THR A 250 -17.42 8.01 -11.00
CA THR A 250 -18.39 7.20 -11.75
C THR A 250 -17.75 5.96 -12.37
N VAL A 251 -16.55 6.09 -12.95
CA VAL A 251 -15.81 4.94 -13.52
C VAL A 251 -15.36 3.98 -12.43
N ALA A 252 -14.94 4.50 -11.27
CA ALA A 252 -14.53 3.69 -10.14
C ALA A 252 -15.69 2.91 -9.51
N THR A 253 -16.94 3.41 -9.60
CA THR A 253 -18.10 2.77 -8.95
C THR A 253 -18.31 1.32 -9.36
N LEU A 254 -18.15 1.01 -10.65
CA LEU A 254 -18.23 -0.38 -11.10
C LEU A 254 -17.20 -1.28 -10.41
N VAL A 255 -15.93 -0.85 -10.37
CA VAL A 255 -14.81 -1.59 -9.75
C VAL A 255 -14.99 -1.71 -8.24
N MET A 256 -15.52 -0.67 -7.59
CA MET A 256 -15.88 -0.68 -6.18
C MET A 256 -16.93 -1.77 -5.88
N TYR A 257 -18.01 -1.85 -6.66
CA TYR A 257 -19.07 -2.86 -6.49
C TYR A 257 -18.58 -4.28 -6.78
N GLU A 258 -17.76 -4.47 -7.81
CA GLU A 258 -17.14 -5.78 -8.08
C GLU A 258 -16.27 -6.25 -6.91
N SER A 259 -15.53 -5.33 -6.30
CA SER A 259 -14.68 -5.63 -5.13
C SER A 259 -15.50 -5.92 -3.88
N LEU A 260 -16.60 -5.19 -3.65
CA LEU A 260 -17.57 -5.52 -2.58
C LEU A 260 -18.15 -6.93 -2.77
N LYS A 261 -18.50 -7.31 -4.00
CA LYS A 261 -19.02 -8.64 -4.31
C LYS A 261 -17.97 -9.73 -4.09
N ARG A 262 -16.71 -9.48 -4.47
CA ARG A 262 -15.59 -10.40 -4.24
C ARG A 262 -15.38 -10.64 -2.74
N ASP A 263 -15.46 -9.59 -1.94
CA ASP A 263 -15.13 -9.62 -0.51
C ASP A 263 -16.38 -9.82 0.38
N SER A 264 -17.53 -10.20 -0.21
CA SER A 264 -18.86 -10.25 0.44
C SER A 264 -18.92 -11.08 1.72
N ASN A 265 -18.13 -12.16 1.81
CA ASN A 265 -18.07 -13.05 2.97
C ASN A 265 -17.26 -12.46 4.14
N HIS A 266 -16.64 -11.32 3.92
CA HIS A 266 -15.77 -10.63 4.88
C HIS A 266 -16.22 -9.20 5.12
N LEU A 267 -17.33 -8.74 4.52
CA LEU A 267 -17.82 -7.40 4.76
C LEU A 267 -18.45 -7.32 6.16
N SER A 268 -18.10 -6.27 6.90
CA SER A 268 -18.88 -5.86 8.06
C SER A 268 -20.24 -5.35 7.59
N LYS A 269 -21.14 -5.14 8.55
CA LYS A 269 -22.37 -4.39 8.28
C LYS A 269 -22.04 -3.01 7.71
N TRP A 270 -22.88 -2.55 6.79
CA TRP A 270 -22.90 -1.14 6.42
C TRP A 270 -23.12 -0.32 7.70
N PRO A 271 -22.39 0.78 7.93
CA PRO A 271 -22.67 1.61 9.08
C PRO A 271 -24.12 2.07 9.00
N ARG A 272 -24.83 1.98 10.12
CA ARG A 272 -26.10 2.70 10.24
C ARG A 272 -25.77 4.18 10.06
N SER A 273 -26.49 4.86 9.17
CA SER A 273 -26.47 6.32 9.19
C SER A 273 -26.80 6.70 10.64
N PRO A 274 -25.99 7.54 11.32
CA PRO A 274 -26.53 8.23 12.47
C PRO A 274 -27.80 8.88 11.93
N LYS A 275 -28.97 8.52 12.47
CA LYS A 275 -30.20 9.23 12.12
C LYS A 275 -29.84 10.70 12.28
N ARG A 276 -29.94 11.48 11.21
CA ARG A 276 -29.87 12.94 11.31
C ARG A 276 -31.02 13.32 12.25
N GLU A 277 -30.76 13.36 13.54
CA GLU A 277 -31.59 14.09 14.49
C GLU A 277 -31.44 15.54 14.06
N SER A 278 -32.39 15.94 13.22
CA SER A 278 -32.57 17.30 12.77
C SER A 278 -32.81 18.19 13.99
N GLY A 279 -31.74 18.83 14.46
CA GLY A 279 -31.83 19.94 15.42
C GLY A 279 -30.85 19.83 16.56
N GLN A 280 -29.66 20.42 16.39
CA GLN A 280 -28.89 21.18 17.41
C GLN A 280 -27.40 21.22 17.02
N TYR A 281 -27.05 21.90 15.93
CA TYR A 281 -25.71 22.45 15.75
C TYR A 281 -25.83 23.85 15.14
N GLN A 282 -26.50 24.74 15.88
CA GLN A 282 -26.25 26.17 15.81
C GLN A 282 -25.96 26.64 17.24
N SER A 283 -24.69 26.94 17.54
CA SER A 283 -24.22 27.93 18.53
C SER A 283 -22.90 27.59 19.25
N VAL A 284 -21.80 27.33 18.54
CA VAL A 284 -20.46 27.46 19.18
C VAL A 284 -19.41 28.03 18.23
N ILE A 285 -19.74 29.14 17.55
CA ILE A 285 -18.72 30.11 17.09
C ILE A 285 -19.32 31.51 17.23
N LYS A 286 -19.59 31.92 18.46
CA LYS A 286 -19.49 33.33 18.87
C LYS A 286 -19.01 33.32 20.31
N GLU A 287 -18.08 34.22 20.57
CA GLU A 287 -17.48 34.57 21.86
C GLU A 287 -16.20 33.82 22.24
N GLY A 288 -15.10 34.56 22.10
CA GLY A 288 -13.74 34.21 22.48
C GLY A 288 -12.82 35.35 22.06
N ASN A 289 -12.84 36.42 22.86
CA ASN A 289 -12.08 37.67 22.73
C ASN A 289 -10.60 37.50 22.39
#